data_AF-A0A4Q2X937-F1
#
_entry.id   AF-A0A4Q2X937-F1
#
_cell.length_a   1.000
_cell.length_b   1.000
_cell.length_c   1.000
_cell.angle_alpha   90.00
_cell.angle_beta   90.00
_cell.angle_gamma   90.00
#
_symmetry.space_group_name_H-M   'P 1'
#
loop_
_entity.id
_entity.type
_entity.pdbx_description
1 polymer ?
#
loop_
_entity_poly.entity_id
_entity_poly.type
_entity_poly.pdbx_seq_one_letter_code
_entity_poly.pdbx_strand_id
1 'polypeptide(L)'
;MYEPPLTTSDPLPVPVRKKGFWFWSIWVSIPFIIFPPIIFTYLGTKAVERANEALAGQAGDASAHHLHALSEALNSALIYFSARIVIPALAVICLIVSIIFHLKQPKRLV
;
A
#
# COMPACT_ATOMS: atom_id res chain seq x y z
N MET A 1 -17.31 -31.71 42.98
CA MET A 1 -16.16 -31.74 42.06
C MET A 1 -15.58 -30.34 42.03
N TYR A 2 -14.34 -30.17 42.48
CA TYR A 2 -13.67 -28.87 42.54
C TYR A 2 -12.86 -28.71 41.24
N GLU A 3 -13.23 -27.76 40.38
CA GLU A 3 -12.41 -27.41 39.22
C GLU A 3 -11.21 -26.58 39.69
N PRO A 4 -9.97 -26.98 39.39
CA PRO A 4 -8.80 -26.23 39.83
C PRO A 4 -8.71 -24.88 39.09
N PRO A 5 -8.14 -23.84 39.72
CA PRO A 5 -7.97 -22.55 39.08
C PRO A 5 -7.07 -22.69 37.86
N LEU A 6 -7.46 -22.08 36.74
CA LEU A 6 -6.63 -21.92 35.54
C LEU A 6 -5.28 -21.35 35.97
N THR A 7 -4.26 -22.21 36.00
CA THR A 7 -2.91 -21.82 36.35
C THR A 7 -2.33 -20.95 35.24
N THR A 8 -1.54 -19.94 35.60
CA THR A 8 -0.74 -19.06 34.73
C THR A 8 0.27 -19.78 33.82
N SER A 9 0.26 -21.11 33.83
CA SER A 9 1.12 -22.03 33.08
C SER A 9 0.45 -22.65 31.87
N ASP A 10 -0.78 -22.26 31.51
CA ASP A 10 -1.29 -22.57 30.18
C ASP A 10 -0.35 -21.93 29.15
N PRO A 11 0.37 -22.73 28.34
CA PRO A 11 1.26 -22.17 27.35
C PRO A 11 0.38 -21.39 26.38
N LEU A 12 0.57 -20.05 26.37
CA LEU A 12 0.05 -19.21 25.29
C LEU A 12 0.27 -19.97 23.98
N PRO A 13 -0.77 -20.15 23.15
CA PRO A 13 -0.67 -21.00 21.98
C PRO A 13 0.50 -20.52 21.12
N VAL A 14 1.57 -21.31 21.09
CA VAL A 14 2.80 -20.94 20.39
C VAL A 14 2.42 -20.79 18.92
N PRO A 15 2.64 -19.62 18.30
CA PRO A 15 2.24 -19.41 16.92
C PRO A 15 3.00 -20.38 16.02
N VAL A 16 2.31 -21.39 15.53
CA VAL A 16 2.81 -22.41 14.60
C VAL A 16 2.62 -21.98 13.15
N ARG A 17 3.57 -22.36 12.28
CA ARG A 17 3.49 -22.07 10.84
C ARG A 17 2.14 -22.48 10.25
N LYS A 18 1.42 -21.54 9.64
CA LYS A 18 0.15 -21.83 8.95
C LYS A 18 0.40 -22.49 7.59
N LYS A 19 -0.28 -23.61 7.31
CA LYS A 19 -0.32 -24.21 5.96
C LYS A 19 -0.97 -23.18 5.02
N GLY A 20 -0.30 -22.85 3.90
CA GLY A 20 -0.79 -21.87 2.92
C GLY A 20 -0.31 -20.42 3.10
N PHE A 21 0.54 -20.11 4.10
CA PHE A 21 1.11 -18.76 4.25
C PHE A 21 1.77 -18.24 2.97
N TRP A 22 2.58 -19.07 2.31
CA TRP A 22 3.27 -18.67 1.08
C TRP A 22 2.32 -18.37 -0.07
N PHE A 23 1.28 -19.19 -0.23
CA PHE A 23 0.25 -18.96 -1.25
C PHE A 23 -0.46 -17.63 -1.01
N TRP A 24 -1.01 -17.42 0.20
CA TRP A 24 -1.72 -16.19 0.54
C TRP A 24 -0.82 -14.95 0.51
N SER A 25 0.42 -15.05 1.01
CA SER A 25 1.37 -13.95 1.04
C SER A 25 1.73 -13.48 -0.37
N ILE A 26 1.97 -14.40 -1.30
CA ILE A 26 2.29 -14.08 -2.70
C ILE A 26 1.07 -13.49 -3.41
N TRP A 27 -0.10 -14.14 -3.31
CA TRP A 27 -1.30 -13.68 -4.00
C TRP A 27 -1.84 -12.34 -3.50
N VAL A 28 -1.63 -12.01 -2.23
CA VAL A 28 -1.99 -10.70 -1.69
C VAL A 28 -0.94 -9.65 -2.06
N SER A 29 0.35 -9.99 -2.09
CA SER A 29 1.40 -8.97 -2.28
C SER A 29 1.62 -8.57 -3.74
N ILE A 30 1.46 -9.50 -4.68
CA ILE A 30 1.57 -9.21 -6.12
C ILE A 30 0.65 -8.05 -6.56
N PRO A 31 -0.67 -8.08 -6.29
CA PRO A 31 -1.54 -6.99 -6.70
C PRO A 31 -1.19 -5.66 -6.00
N PHE A 32 -0.78 -5.68 -4.74
CA PHE A 32 -0.36 -4.47 -4.02
C PHE A 32 0.96 -3.88 -4.55
N ILE A 33 1.80 -4.67 -5.23
CA ILE A 33 3.02 -4.18 -5.87
C ILE A 33 2.73 -3.67 -7.29
N ILE A 34 1.82 -4.32 -8.02
CA ILE A 34 1.57 -4.03 -9.44
C ILE A 34 0.51 -2.94 -9.64
N PHE A 35 -0.63 -3.01 -8.95
CA PHE A 35 -1.75 -2.11 -9.21
C PHE A 35 -1.49 -0.66 -8.80
N PRO A 36 -0.90 -0.36 -7.62
CA PRO A 36 -0.68 1.03 -7.21
C PRO A 36 0.19 1.82 -8.21
N PRO A 37 1.35 1.33 -8.69
CA PRO A 37 2.10 2.03 -9.73
C PRO A 37 1.28 2.38 -10.97
N ILE A 38 0.46 1.43 -11.45
CA ILE A 38 -0.36 1.60 -12.66
C ILE A 38 -1.45 2.64 -12.42
N ILE A 39 -2.23 2.49 -11.35
CA ILE A 39 -3.35 3.38 -11.01
C ILE A 39 -2.86 4.80 -10.76
N PHE A 40 -1.82 4.97 -9.95
CA PHE A 40 -1.31 6.29 -9.62
C PHE A 40 -0.59 6.96 -10.79
N THR A 41 0.03 6.20 -11.69
CA THR A 41 0.55 6.76 -12.94
C THR A 41 -0.60 7.26 -13.82
N TYR A 42 -1.68 6.48 -13.97
CA TYR A 42 -2.85 6.89 -14.74
C TYR A 42 -3.55 8.14 -14.16
N LEU A 43 -3.73 8.20 -12.83
CA LEU A 43 -4.32 9.36 -12.15
C LEU A 43 -3.42 10.58 -12.27
N GLY A 44 -2.09 10.41 -12.14
CA GLY A 44 -1.11 11.47 -12.31
C GLY A 44 -1.11 12.03 -13.73
N THR A 45 -1.12 11.18 -14.76
CA THR A 45 -1.20 11.64 -16.16
C THR A 45 -2.50 12.36 -16.44
N LYS A 46 -3.64 11.86 -15.94
CA LYS A 46 -4.95 12.53 -16.10
C LYS A 46 -5.02 13.89 -15.41
N ALA A 47 -4.39 14.04 -14.25
CA ALA A 47 -4.29 15.32 -13.56
C ALA A 47 -3.47 16.34 -14.38
N VAL A 48 -2.35 15.90 -14.97
CA VAL A 48 -1.51 16.75 -15.83
C VAL A 48 -2.20 17.08 -17.16
N GLU A 49 -2.91 16.13 -17.79
CA GLU A 49 -3.68 16.36 -19.01
C GLU A 49 -4.74 17.45 -18.79
N ARG A 50 -5.53 17.35 -17.72
CA ARG A 50 -6.53 18.37 -17.36
C ARG A 50 -5.92 19.74 -17.11
N ALA A 51 -4.76 19.77 -16.46
CA ALA A 51 -4.01 21.00 -16.22
C ALA A 51 -3.57 21.66 -17.55
N ASN A 52 -3.10 20.84 -18.50
CA ASN A 52 -2.64 21.30 -19.81
C ASN A 52 -3.81 21.78 -20.69
N GLU A 53 -4.95 21.08 -20.66
CA GLU A 53 -6.17 21.50 -21.35
C GLU A 53 -6.70 22.84 -20.83
N ALA A 54 -6.68 23.05 -19.51
CA ALA A 54 -7.07 24.31 -18.89
C ALA A 54 -6.16 25.48 -19.32
N LEU A 55 -4.85 25.24 -19.46
CA LEU A 55 -3.89 26.22 -19.96
C LEU A 55 -4.10 26.54 -21.45
N ALA A 56 -4.28 25.51 -22.29
CA ALA A 56 -4.42 25.66 -23.73
C ALA A 56 -5.72 26.39 -24.11
N GLY A 57 -6.80 26.21 -23.35
CA GLY A 57 -8.08 26.89 -23.58
C GLY A 57 -8.12 28.36 -23.17
N GLN A 58 -7.10 28.90 -22.49
CA GLN A 58 -7.17 30.20 -21.81
C GLN A 58 -5.98 31.12 -22.06
N ALA A 59 -5.33 31.01 -23.22
CA ALA A 59 -4.19 31.84 -23.64
C ALA A 59 -4.45 33.37 -23.72
N GLY A 60 -5.60 33.87 -23.26
CA GLY A 60 -5.99 35.29 -23.28
C GLY A 60 -5.86 36.03 -21.95
N ASP A 61 -6.12 35.41 -20.80
CA ASP A 61 -6.13 36.09 -19.49
C ASP A 61 -5.66 35.15 -18.38
N ALA A 62 -4.39 35.25 -18.00
CA ALA A 62 -3.82 34.53 -16.86
C ALA A 62 -4.32 35.16 -15.54
N SER A 63 -5.57 34.89 -15.17
CA SER A 63 -6.12 35.30 -13.88
C SER A 63 -5.46 34.50 -12.74
N ALA A 64 -5.31 35.12 -11.56
CA ALA A 64 -4.73 34.47 -10.37
C ALA A 64 -5.46 33.16 -9.98
N HIS A 65 -6.73 33.05 -10.35
CA HIS A 65 -7.54 31.85 -10.13
C HIS A 65 -7.05 30.65 -10.98
N HIS A 66 -6.59 30.90 -12.21
CA HIS A 66 -6.08 29.84 -13.09
C HIS A 66 -4.70 29.34 -12.66
N LEU A 67 -3.83 30.23 -12.20
CA LEU A 67 -2.55 29.84 -11.60
C LEU A 67 -2.75 28.95 -10.37
N HIS A 68 -3.79 29.24 -9.57
CA HIS A 68 -4.12 28.42 -8.41
C HIS A 68 -4.65 27.03 -8.81
N ALA A 69 -5.56 26.95 -9.79
CA ALA A 69 -6.06 25.67 -10.30
C ALA A 69 -4.95 24.81 -10.95
N LEU A 70 -4.02 25.44 -11.65
CA LEU A 70 -2.85 24.78 -12.21
C LEU A 70 -1.92 24.23 -11.12
N SER A 71 -1.63 25.06 -10.12
CA SER A 71 -0.81 24.67 -8.96
C SER A 71 -1.43 23.48 -8.23
N GLU A 72 -2.75 23.49 -8.03
CA GLU A 72 -3.47 22.40 -7.37
C GLU A 72 -3.43 21.11 -8.20
N ALA A 73 -3.62 21.20 -9.52
CA ALA A 73 -3.52 20.05 -10.42
C ALA A 73 -2.11 19.44 -10.44
N LEU A 74 -1.07 20.27 -10.48
CA LEU A 74 0.34 19.81 -10.41
C LEU A 74 0.68 19.21 -9.04
N ASN A 75 0.23 19.81 -7.95
CA ASN A 75 0.38 19.25 -6.61
C ASN A 75 -0.30 17.89 -6.49
N SER A 76 -1.52 17.75 -7.03
CA SER A 76 -2.24 16.47 -7.03
C SER A 76 -1.48 15.41 -7.84
N ALA A 77 -0.94 15.75 -9.01
CA ALA A 77 -0.12 14.84 -9.81
C ALA A 77 1.14 14.39 -9.07
N LEU A 78 1.81 15.32 -8.37
CA LEU A 78 3.00 15.04 -7.58
C LEU A 78 2.69 14.10 -6.40
N ILE A 79 1.54 14.28 -5.75
CA ILE A 79 1.04 13.35 -4.73
C ILE A 79 0.81 11.96 -5.33
N TYR A 80 0.17 11.85 -6.48
CA TYR A 80 -0.03 10.54 -7.13
C TYR A 80 1.31 9.89 -7.51
N PHE A 81 2.25 10.64 -8.11
CA PHE A 81 3.55 10.11 -8.50
C PHE A 81 4.45 9.72 -7.32
N SER A 82 4.29 10.34 -6.16
CA SER A 82 4.99 9.93 -4.93
C SER A 82 4.31 8.70 -4.30
N ALA A 83 2.99 8.68 -4.22
CA ALA A 83 2.20 7.55 -3.70
C ALA A 83 2.47 6.25 -4.48
N ARG A 84 2.72 6.35 -5.80
CA ARG A 84 3.05 5.20 -6.66
C ARG A 84 4.32 4.46 -6.24
N ILE A 85 5.24 5.10 -5.51
CA ILE A 85 6.48 4.50 -5.02
C ILE A 85 6.32 4.08 -3.55
N VAL A 86 5.72 4.96 -2.73
CA VAL A 86 5.61 4.76 -1.28
C VAL A 86 4.75 3.53 -0.95
N ILE A 87 3.59 3.37 -1.61
CA ILE A 87 2.65 2.28 -1.33
C ILE A 87 3.27 0.90 -1.65
N PRO A 88 3.84 0.65 -2.84
CA PRO A 88 4.48 -0.64 -3.11
C PRO A 88 5.74 -0.86 -2.26
N ALA A 89 6.51 0.19 -1.92
CA ALA A 89 7.63 0.06 -0.99
C ALA A 89 7.18 -0.42 0.39
N LEU A 90 6.08 0.14 0.91
CA LEU A 90 5.48 -0.29 2.18
C LEU A 90 4.96 -1.74 2.10
N ALA A 91 4.33 -2.12 0.99
CA ALA A 91 3.89 -3.50 0.77
C ALA A 91 5.05 -4.50 0.78
N VAL A 92 6.18 -4.14 0.15
CA VAL A 92 7.41 -4.95 0.15
C VAL A 92 7.97 -5.08 1.57
N ILE A 93 8.03 -4.01 2.35
CA ILE A 93 8.47 -4.05 3.74
C ILE A 93 7.58 -4.98 4.57
N CYS A 94 6.25 -4.85 4.45
CA CYS A 94 5.29 -5.72 5.14
C CYS A 94 5.44 -7.20 4.75
N LEU A 95 5.70 -7.49 3.46
CA LEU A 95 5.99 -8.85 2.99
C LEU A 95 7.26 -9.39 3.65
N ILE A 96 8.35 -8.62 3.65
CA ILE A 96 9.63 -9.01 4.27
C ILE A 96 9.43 -9.32 5.75
N VAL A 97 8.76 -8.43 6.48
CA VAL A 97 8.46 -8.61 7.91
C VAL A 97 7.64 -9.89 8.13
N SER A 98 6.61 -10.12 7.30
CA SER A 98 5.77 -11.33 7.37
C SER A 98 6.58 -12.61 7.13
N ILE A 99 7.50 -12.59 6.15
CA ILE A 99 8.39 -13.72 5.86
C ILE A 99 9.32 -13.99 7.06
N ILE A 100 9.95 -12.96 7.62
CA ILE A 100 10.84 -13.10 8.79
C ILE A 100 10.09 -13.71 9.96
N PHE A 101 8.89 -13.22 10.28
CA PHE A 101 8.07 -13.79 11.34
C PHE A 101 7.67 -15.24 11.06
N HIS A 102 7.29 -15.57 9.84
CA HIS A 102 6.97 -16.94 9.46
C HIS A 102 8.16 -17.90 9.62
N LEU A 103 9.38 -17.44 9.27
CA LEU A 103 10.59 -18.24 9.43
C LEU A 103 10.99 -18.45 10.90
N LYS A 104 10.74 -17.46 11.76
CA LYS A 104 10.97 -17.56 13.22
C LYS A 104 9.97 -18.48 13.93
N GLN A 105 8.82 -18.79 13.33
CA GLN A 105 7.84 -19.70 13.93
C GLN A 105 8.35 -21.16 13.90
N PRO A 106 8.16 -21.93 14.99
CA PRO A 106 8.49 -23.35 15.01
C PRO A 106 7.71 -24.09 13.93
N LYS A 107 8.37 -25.04 13.26
CA LYS A 107 7.73 -25.92 12.27
C LYS A 107 6.59 -26.66 12.98
N ARG A 108 5.44 -26.80 12.31
CA ARG A 108 4.39 -27.70 12.81
C ARG A 108 5.02 -29.09 12.96
N LEU A 109 5.06 -29.60 14.19
CA LEU A 109 5.23 -31.03 14.44
C LEU A 109 4.01 -31.70 13.79
N VAL A 110 4.26 -32.46 12.72
CA VAL A 110 3.28 -33.34 12.09
C VAL A 110 3.12 -34.56 12.96
#